data_AF-A0A0V8HH25-F1
#
_entry.id   AF-A0A0V8HH25-F1
#
_cell.length_a   1.000
_cell.length_b   1.000
_cell.length_c   1.000
_cell.angle_alpha   90.00
_cell.angle_beta   90.00
_cell.angle_gamma   90.00
#
_symmetry.space_group_name_H-M   'P 1'
#
loop_
_entity.id
_entity.type
_entity.pdbx_description
1 polymer ?
#
loop_
_entity_poly.entity_id
_entity_poly.type
_entity_poly.pdbx_seq_one_letter_code
_entity_poly.pdbx_strand_id
1 'polypeptide(L)' 'MSYINRGRERIQFDRKGSEQDLHIVECSHCENEFRTPMNVQKIECSHCSASAKFDHSDFRVIGFIENHQGSEMAC' A
#
# COMPACT_ATOMS: atom_id res chain seq x y z
N MET A 1 -11.55 -19.06 -4.63
CA MET A 1 -10.71 -18.04 -3.96
C MET A 1 -11.59 -17.32 -2.96
N SER A 2 -11.36 -17.52 -1.66
CA SER A 2 -12.18 -16.92 -0.60
C SER A 2 -11.59 -15.56 -0.24
N TYR A 3 -12.26 -14.48 -0.62
CA TYR A 3 -11.88 -13.12 -0.23
C TYR A 3 -12.34 -12.87 1.20
N ILE A 4 -11.44 -13.14 2.15
CA ILE A 4 -11.65 -12.85 3.57
C ILE A 4 -11.53 -11.33 3.75
N ASN A 5 -12.63 -10.60 3.62
CA ASN A 5 -12.70 -9.19 4.02
C ASN A 5 -12.89 -9.12 5.55
N ARG A 6 -11.78 -9.09 6.29
CA ARG A 6 -11.72 -9.16 7.76
C ARG A 6 -11.86 -7.81 8.49
N GLY A 7 -12.52 -6.83 7.90
CA GLY A 7 -12.76 -5.52 8.51
C GLY A 7 -12.90 -4.40 7.48
N ARG A 8 -13.45 -3.25 7.88
CA ARG A 8 -13.46 -2.04 7.05
C ARG A 8 -12.04 -1.46 7.03
N GLU A 9 -11.34 -1.59 5.91
CA GLU A 9 -10.04 -0.96 5.70
C GLU A 9 -10.22 0.57 5.62
N ARG A 10 -9.38 1.32 6.36
CA ARG A 10 -9.33 2.79 6.27
C ARG A 10 -8.15 3.19 5.41
N ILE A 11 -8.42 3.80 4.27
CA ILE A 11 -7.40 4.33 3.37
C ILE A 11 -7.30 5.83 3.60
N GLN A 12 -6.09 6.31 3.89
CA GLN A 12 -5.79 7.73 4.04
C GLN A 12 -4.91 8.18 2.88
N PHE A 13 -5.38 9.19 2.12
CA PHE A 13 -4.71 9.68 0.92
C PHE A 13 -3.85 10.94 1.18
N ASP A 14 -4.09 11.65 2.28
CA ASP A 14 -3.43 12.95 2.60
C ASP A 14 -2.44 12.90 3.78
N ARG A 15 -2.15 11.71 4.30
CA ARG A 15 -1.22 11.54 5.42
C ARG A 15 -0.05 10.66 5.02
N LYS A 16 1.10 10.88 5.67
CA LYS A 16 2.24 9.96 5.60
C LYS A 16 1.99 8.84 6.60
N GLY A 17 1.88 7.61 6.09
CA GLY A 17 1.84 6.41 6.93
C GLY A 17 3.20 6.16 7.58
N SER A 18 3.24 5.19 8.49
CA SER A 18 4.48 4.67 9.06
C SER A 18 5.10 3.67 8.10
N GLU A 19 6.42 3.45 8.11
CA GLU A 19 7.08 2.48 7.20
C GLU A 19 6.54 1.04 7.29
N GLN A 20 5.87 0.72 8.40
CA GLN A 20 5.22 -0.57 8.66
C GLN A 20 3.81 -0.69 8.07
N ASP A 21 3.20 0.42 7.67
CA ASP A 21 1.86 0.43 7.07
C ASP A 21 1.90 -0.06 5.61
N LEU A 22 0.78 -0.61 5.17
CA LEU A 22 0.57 -0.94 3.76
C LEU A 22 0.30 0.34 2.98
N HIS A 23 1.11 0.64 1.99
CA HIS A 23 0.95 1.81 1.14
C HIS A 23 0.28 1.42 -0.17
N ILE A 24 -0.56 2.33 -0.66
CA ILE A 24 -1.09 2.28 -2.01
C ILE A 24 -0.14 3.09 -2.87
N VAL A 25 0.45 2.41 -3.85
CA VAL A 25 1.41 2.98 -4.79
C VAL A 25 0.88 2.87 -6.20
N GLU A 26 1.07 3.93 -6.97
CA GLU A 26 0.80 4.02 -8.40
C GLU A 26 2.12 3.86 -9.15
N CYS A 27 2.16 2.99 -10.16
CA CYS A 27 3.32 2.86 -11.02
C CYS A 27 3.33 3.95 -12.10
N SER A 28 4.39 4.75 -12.16
CA SER A 28 4.52 5.82 -13.17
C SER A 28 4.64 5.31 -14.61
N HIS A 29 4.93 4.01 -14.81
CA HIS A 29 5.10 3.42 -16.14
C HIS A 29 3.81 2.91 -16.78
N CYS A 30 2.86 2.44 -15.97
CA CYS A 30 1.63 1.81 -16.45
C CYS A 30 0.36 2.30 -15.75
N GLU A 31 0.49 3.30 -14.87
CA GLU A 31 -0.58 3.91 -14.08
C GLU A 31 -1.36 2.91 -13.23
N ASN A 32 -0.75 1.74 -12.98
CA ASN A 32 -1.41 0.69 -12.20
C ASN A 32 -1.18 0.89 -10.71
N GLU A 33 -2.28 0.80 -9.95
CA GLU A 33 -2.29 0.93 -8.50
C GLU A 33 -2.15 -0.44 -7.83
N PHE A 34 -1.31 -0.53 -6.81
CA PHE A 34 -1.15 -1.75 -6.03
C PHE A 34 -0.71 -1.45 -4.60
N ARG A 35 -0.78 -2.47 -3.74
CA ARG A 35 -0.50 -2.38 -2.31
C ARG A 35 0.88 -2.96 -2.00
N THR A 36 1.72 -2.22 -1.29
CA THR A 36 3.04 -2.68 -0.85
C THR A 36 3.43 -2.08 0.51
N PRO A 37 4.11 -2.82 1.39
CA PRO A 37 4.74 -2.21 2.56
C PRO A 37 5.89 -1.28 2.12
N MET A 38 6.16 -0.22 2.89
CA MET A 38 7.28 0.70 2.62
C MET A 38 8.65 0.12 3.00
N ASN A 39 8.68 -0.89 3.89
CA ASN A 39 9.90 -1.58 4.31
C ASN A 39 10.49 -2.55 3.26
N VAL A 40 10.28 -2.29 1.96
CA VAL A 40 10.87 -3.08 0.88
C VAL A 40 11.97 -2.27 0.21
N GLN A 41 13.17 -2.85 0.13
CA GLN A 41 14.29 -2.21 -0.57
C GLN A 41 14.01 -2.01 -2.07
N LYS A 42 13.06 -2.77 -2.62
CA LYS A 42 12.68 -2.78 -4.03
C LYS A 42 11.17 -3.01 -4.14
N ILE A 43 10.50 -2.12 -4.86
CA ILE A 43 9.11 -2.29 -5.30
C ILE A 43 9.14 -2.85 -6.72
N GLU A 44 8.25 -3.81 -7.00
CA GLU A 44 8.04 -4.35 -8.34
C GLU A 44 6.57 -4.26 -8.72
N CYS A 45 6.28 -3.70 -9.88
CA CYS A 45 4.94 -3.67 -10.46
C CYS A 45 4.64 -5.01 -11.13
N SER A 46 3.60 -5.70 -10.68
CA SER A 46 3.17 -6.97 -11.29
C SER A 46 2.61 -6.83 -12.71
N HIS A 47 2.24 -5.62 -13.14
CA HIS A 47 1.64 -5.38 -14.47
C HIS A 47 2.68 -5.17 -15.57
N CYS A 48 3.74 -4.41 -15.29
CA CYS A 48 4.76 -4.06 -16.29
C CYS A 48 6.16 -4.57 -15.94
N SER A 49 6.30 -5.28 -14.81
CA SER A 49 7.58 -5.75 -14.26
C SER A 49 8.61 -4.62 -14.01
N ALA A 50 8.17 -3.35 -14.04
CA ALA A 50 9.00 -2.23 -13.63
C ALA A 50 9.36 -2.40 -12.16
N SER A 51 10.60 -2.13 -11.82
CA SER A 51 11.05 -2.26 -10.45
C SER A 51 12.07 -1.20 -10.10
N ALA A 52 11.91 -0.61 -8.92
CA ALA A 52 12.72 0.50 -8.47
C ALA A 52 12.89 0.43 -6.96
N LYS A 53 13.91 1.12 -6.44
CA LYS A 53 14.02 1.34 -5.00
C LYS A 53 12.94 2.32 -4.57
N PHE A 54 12.48 2.21 -3.33
CA PHE A 54 11.43 3.06 -2.77
C PHE A 54 11.72 4.57 -2.91
N ASP A 55 13.00 4.94 -2.89
CA ASP A 55 13.47 6.34 -3.03
C ASP A 55 13.37 6.90 -4.47
N HIS A 56 13.11 6.04 -5.47
CA HIS A 56 13.04 6.46 -6.88
C HIS A 56 11.63 6.88 -7.30
N SER A 57 11.56 7.92 -8.15
CA SER A 57 10.33 8.56 -8.68
C SER A 57 9.45 7.68 -9.57
N ASP A 58 9.78 6.39 -9.73
CA ASP A 58 9.06 5.45 -10.60
C ASP A 58 7.75 4.94 -9.97
N PHE A 59 7.58 5.15 -8.66
CA PHE A 59 6.38 4.82 -7.91
C PHE A 59 5.91 6.01 -7.10
N ARG A 60 4.62 6.35 -7.23
CA ARG A 60 3.99 7.43 -6.47
C ARG A 60 3.16 6.83 -5.34
N VAL A 61 3.46 7.19 -4.11
CA VAL A 61 2.60 6.87 -2.97
C VAL A 61 1.36 7.77 -3.05
N ILE A 62 0.20 7.16 -3.20
CA ILE A 62 -1.09 7.87 -3.27
C ILE A 62 -1.89 7.75 -1.96
N GLY A 63 -1.53 6.80 -1.10
CA GLY A 63 -2.12 6.69 0.24
C GLY A 63 -1.53 5.55 1.03
N PHE A 64 -2.03 5.36 2.25
CA PHE A 64 -1.74 4.17 3.05
C PHE A 64 -3.00 3.63 3.71
N ILE A 65 -2.95 2.35 4.01
CA ILE A 65 -4.00 1.62 4.70
C ILE A 65 -3.65 1.69 6.18
N GLU A 66 -4.41 2.49 6.90
CA GLU A 66 -4.36 2.51 8.35
C GLU A 66 -4.91 1.17 8.83
N ASN A 67 -4.01 0.34 9.36
CA ASN A 67 -4.39 -0.89 10.01
C ASN A 67 -4.98 -0.53 11.37
N HIS A 68 -6.24 -0.08 11.37
CA HIS A 68 -7.08 -0.24 12.54
C HIS A 68 -7.24 -1.75 12.73
N GLN A 69 -6.28 -2.37 13.41
CA GLN A 69 -6.63 -3.41 14.36
C GLN A 69 -7.54 -2.73 15.37
N GLY A 70 -8.81 -2.57 14.98
CA GLY A 70 -9.87 -2.40 15.93
C GLY A 70 -9.69 -3.56 16.88
N SER A 71 -9.26 -3.23 18.09
CA SER A 71 -9.83 -3.85 19.25
C SER A 71 -11.33 -3.80 18.99
N GLU A 72 -11.88 -4.90 18.45
CA GLU A 72 -13.26 -5.24 18.67
C GLU A 72 -13.38 -5.25 20.19
N MET A 73 -13.76 -4.10 20.75
CA MET A 73 -14.18 -4.06 22.14
C MET A 73 -15.32 -5.04 22.21
N ALA A 74 -15.07 -6.16 22.89
CA ALA A 74 -16.10 -7.05 23.33
C ALA A 74 -17.12 -6.22 24.11
N CYS A 75 -18.34 -6.14 23.57
CA CYS A 75 -19.53 -5.80 24.33
C CYS A 75 -20.58 -6.86 24.00
#